data_AF-A0A7V0IGN8-F1
#
_entry.id   AF-A0A7V0IGN8-F1
#
_cell.length_a   1.000
_cell.length_b   1.000
_cell.length_c   1.000
_cell.angle_alpha   90.00
_cell.angle_beta   90.00
_cell.angle_gamma   90.00
#
_symmetry.space_group_name_H-M   'P 1'
#
loop_
_entity.id
_entity.type
_entity.pdbx_description
1 polymer ?
#
loop_
_entity_poly.entity_id
_entity_poly.type
_entity_poly.pdbx_seq_one_letter_code
_entity_poly.pdbx_strand_id
1 'polypeptide(L)'
;FVYPSISMEGKSFWAIISSPLRVSALFWEKFTIAFLVFFVIAEVLAVISNGILAQSGQMMVLTAVGILLMSVSLVSLNVGLGILFPNFEELNPMRIASSGGGMIAALLSLAYVGLMVVIVALPTYRYTSNLAFGEAYSDWEIFLAVASMIVLNLVATVVPLKLGLKNIGRREF
;
A
#
# COMPACT_ATOMS: atom_id res chain seq x y z
N PHE A 1 -5.77 5.11 -4.14
CA PHE A 1 -4.84 6.25 -4.31
C PHE A 1 -5.26 7.34 -3.32
N VAL A 2 -4.50 7.53 -2.24
CA VAL A 2 -4.87 8.43 -1.12
C VAL A 2 -3.86 9.55 -0.90
N TYR A 3 -2.93 9.74 -1.85
CA TYR A 3 -1.88 10.75 -1.81
C TYR A 3 -2.39 12.18 -1.50
N PRO A 4 -3.49 12.69 -2.09
CA PRO A 4 -3.95 14.06 -1.83
C PRO A 4 -4.44 14.29 -0.40
N SER A 5 -4.76 13.24 0.37
CA SER A 5 -5.48 13.32 1.64
C SER A 5 -4.86 14.26 2.68
N ILE A 6 -3.53 14.42 2.66
CA ILE A 6 -2.80 15.33 3.55
C ILE A 6 -2.91 16.76 3.05
N SER A 7 -2.69 16.97 1.75
CA SER A 7 -2.77 18.28 1.11
C SER A 7 -4.19 18.88 1.18
N MET A 8 -5.22 18.03 1.21
CA MET A 8 -6.62 18.42 1.38
C MET A 8 -6.95 19.05 2.74
N GLU A 9 -6.08 18.95 3.75
CA GLU A 9 -6.21 19.76 4.98
C GLU A 9 -6.02 21.26 4.70
N GLY A 10 -5.36 21.59 3.59
CA GLY A 10 -5.23 22.95 3.06
C GLY A 10 -4.69 23.94 4.10
N LYS A 11 -5.27 25.15 4.10
CA LYS A 11 -4.87 26.25 4.99
C LYS A 11 -5.15 25.97 6.47
N SER A 12 -6.05 25.02 6.78
CA SER A 12 -6.38 24.62 8.15
C SER A 12 -5.28 23.78 8.80
N PHE A 13 -4.33 23.26 8.02
CA PHE A 13 -3.21 22.47 8.54
C PHE A 13 -2.39 23.24 9.59
N TRP A 14 -2.27 24.55 9.45
CA TRP A 14 -1.63 25.44 10.43
C TRP A 14 -2.29 25.41 11.82
N ALA A 15 -3.61 25.31 11.88
CA ALA A 15 -4.33 25.19 13.15
C ALA A 15 -4.05 23.84 13.84
N ILE A 16 -3.79 22.79 13.06
CA ILE A 16 -3.42 21.48 13.59
C ILE A 16 -2.00 21.51 14.16
N ILE A 17 -1.07 22.16 13.48
CA ILE A 17 0.32 22.30 13.94
C ILE A 17 0.41 23.19 15.19
N SER A 18 -0.39 24.25 15.27
CA SER A 18 -0.39 25.16 16.44
C SER A 18 -1.16 24.60 17.63
N SER A 19 -1.93 23.52 17.44
CA SER A 19 -2.57 22.79 18.52
C SER A 19 -1.56 21.93 19.31
N PRO A 20 -1.85 21.56 20.56
CA PRO A 20 -1.00 20.64 21.33
C PRO A 20 -0.98 19.20 20.78
N LEU A 21 -1.63 18.94 19.64
CA LEU A 21 -1.68 17.63 19.01
C LEU A 21 -0.39 17.34 18.24
N ARG A 22 0.08 16.11 18.36
CA ARG A 22 1.24 15.65 17.58
C ARG A 22 0.80 15.47 16.13
N VAL A 23 1.53 16.05 15.17
CA VAL A 23 1.25 15.86 13.72
C VAL A 23 1.32 14.37 13.32
N SER A 24 2.09 13.55 14.05
CA SER A 24 2.09 12.10 13.90
C SER A 24 0.73 11.44 14.19
N ALA A 25 -0.09 12.02 15.07
CA ALA A 25 -1.43 11.51 15.37
C ALA A 25 -2.36 11.68 14.16
N LEU A 26 -2.35 12.86 13.51
CA LEU A 26 -3.09 13.11 12.28
C LEU A 26 -2.67 12.12 11.17
N PHE A 27 -1.37 11.86 11.06
CA PHE A 27 -0.87 10.87 10.11
C PHE A 27 -1.47 9.49 10.36
N TRP A 28 -1.40 8.99 11.60
CA TRP A 28 -1.90 7.66 11.94
C TRP A 28 -3.42 7.55 11.81
N GLU A 29 -4.16 8.62 12.09
CA GLU A 29 -5.61 8.67 11.87
C GLU A 29 -5.95 8.50 10.39
N LYS A 30 -5.36 9.33 9.51
CA LYS A 30 -5.56 9.24 8.06
C LYS A 30 -5.09 7.91 7.50
N PHE A 31 -3.94 7.42 7.98
CA PHE A 31 -3.41 6.13 7.60
C PHE A 31 -4.40 5.00 7.94
N THR A 32 -4.91 4.98 9.16
CA THR A 32 -5.81 3.92 9.65
C THR A 32 -7.13 3.94 8.89
N ILE A 33 -7.73 5.12 8.68
CA ILE A 33 -8.98 5.25 7.91
C ILE A 33 -8.76 4.80 6.47
N ALA A 34 -7.70 5.29 5.81
CA ALA A 34 -7.39 4.92 4.43
C ALA A 34 -7.10 3.42 4.29
N PHE A 35 -6.37 2.84 5.25
CA PHE A 35 -6.08 1.41 5.32
C PHE A 35 -7.36 0.59 5.47
N LEU A 36 -8.21 0.90 6.46
CA LEU A 36 -9.43 0.13 6.72
C LEU A 36 -10.36 0.15 5.51
N VAL A 37 -10.62 1.32 4.92
CA VAL A 37 -11.49 1.44 3.75
C VAL A 37 -10.91 0.66 2.56
N PHE A 38 -9.62 0.83 2.27
CA PHE A 38 -8.99 0.15 1.15
C PHE A 38 -8.91 -1.37 1.34
N PHE A 39 -8.52 -1.82 2.53
CA PHE A 39 -8.41 -3.23 2.90
C PHE A 39 -9.75 -3.94 2.82
N VAL A 40 -10.81 -3.37 3.40
CA VAL A 40 -12.15 -4.00 3.37
C VAL A 40 -12.64 -4.17 1.94
N ILE A 41 -12.48 -3.15 1.09
CA ILE A 41 -12.90 -3.24 -0.32
C ILE A 41 -12.08 -4.29 -1.07
N ALA A 42 -10.75 -4.29 -0.90
CA ALA A 42 -9.85 -5.22 -1.57
C ALA A 42 -10.10 -6.67 -1.12
N GLU A 43 -10.29 -6.89 0.18
CA GLU A 43 -10.52 -8.21 0.76
C GLU A 43 -11.87 -8.79 0.32
N VAL A 44 -12.94 -7.99 0.35
CA VAL A 44 -14.26 -8.41 -0.14
C VAL A 44 -14.18 -8.81 -1.62
N LEU A 45 -13.52 -7.99 -2.44
CA LEU A 45 -13.36 -8.29 -3.85
C LEU A 45 -12.59 -9.59 -4.07
N ALA A 46 -11.56 -9.84 -3.27
CA ALA A 46 -10.75 -11.05 -3.38
C ALA A 46 -11.44 -12.29 -2.86
N VAL A 47 -12.23 -12.21 -1.79
CA VAL A 47 -13.05 -13.32 -1.31
C VAL A 47 -14.05 -13.74 -2.40
N ILE A 48 -14.73 -12.77 -3.02
CA ILE A 48 -15.65 -13.03 -4.13
C ILE A 48 -14.90 -13.65 -5.30
N SER A 49 -13.76 -13.07 -5.69
CA SER A 49 -12.96 -13.58 -6.82
C SER A 49 -12.47 -15.01 -6.57
N ASN A 50 -11.91 -15.31 -5.40
CA ASN A 50 -11.47 -16.66 -5.04
C ASN A 50 -12.63 -17.66 -5.01
N GLY A 51 -13.81 -17.22 -4.54
CA GLY A 51 -15.03 -18.03 -4.57
C GLY A 51 -15.46 -18.38 -6.00
N ILE A 52 -15.43 -17.40 -6.91
CA ILE A 52 -15.75 -17.62 -8.34
C ILE A 52 -14.72 -18.55 -8.99
N LEU A 53 -13.44 -18.43 -8.65
CA LEU A 53 -12.36 -19.27 -9.18
C LEU A 53 -12.29 -20.66 -8.51
N ALA A 54 -13.22 -20.98 -7.60
CA ALA A 54 -13.25 -22.24 -6.84
C ALA A 54 -11.88 -22.61 -6.23
N GLN A 55 -11.16 -21.59 -5.74
CA GLN A 55 -9.81 -21.79 -5.21
C GLN A 55 -9.83 -22.59 -3.90
N SER A 56 -8.77 -23.35 -3.67
CA SER A 56 -8.56 -24.08 -2.40
C SER A 56 -8.48 -23.11 -1.21
N GLY A 57 -8.88 -23.56 -0.02
CA GLY A 57 -8.84 -22.74 1.20
C GLY A 57 -7.43 -22.19 1.53
N GLN A 58 -6.39 -22.95 1.20
CA GLN A 58 -5.00 -22.54 1.35
C GLN A 58 -4.67 -21.32 0.48
N MET A 59 -5.14 -21.30 -0.77
CA MET A 59 -4.96 -20.16 -1.68
C MET A 59 -5.78 -18.95 -1.24
N MET A 60 -6.96 -19.17 -0.67
CA MET A 60 -7.76 -18.09 -0.09
C MET A 60 -7.02 -17.40 1.06
N VAL A 61 -6.40 -18.15 1.98
CA VAL A 61 -5.58 -17.60 3.08
C VAL A 61 -4.37 -16.85 2.53
N LEU A 62 -3.66 -17.43 1.55
CA LEU A 62 -2.50 -16.78 0.91
C LEU A 62 -2.90 -15.43 0.28
N THR A 63 -4.04 -15.40 -0.41
CA THR A 63 -4.55 -14.20 -1.07
C THR A 63 -4.96 -13.14 -0.04
N ALA A 64 -5.66 -13.52 1.02
CA ALA A 64 -6.05 -12.63 2.11
C ALA A 64 -4.83 -11.98 2.80
N VAL A 65 -3.81 -12.77 3.12
CA VAL A 65 -2.55 -12.27 3.71
C VAL A 65 -1.83 -11.35 2.72
N GLY A 66 -1.78 -11.72 1.42
CA GLY A 66 -1.18 -10.90 0.38
C GLY A 66 -1.86 -9.53 0.26
N ILE A 67 -3.19 -9.49 0.29
CA ILE A 67 -3.98 -8.25 0.23
C ILE A 67 -3.74 -7.41 1.45
N LEU A 68 -3.76 -7.99 2.65
CA LEU A 68 -3.46 -7.26 3.88
C LEU A 68 -2.11 -6.54 3.78
N LEU A 69 -1.06 -7.26 3.36
CA LEU A 69 0.28 -6.69 3.21
C LEU A 69 0.34 -5.60 2.12
N MET A 70 -0.32 -5.85 0.99
CA MET A 70 -0.40 -4.86 -0.10
C MET A 70 -1.18 -3.62 0.29
N SER A 71 -2.25 -3.75 1.05
CA SER A 71 -3.04 -2.63 1.57
C SER A 71 -2.23 -1.75 2.50
N VAL A 72 -1.49 -2.34 3.44
CA VAL A 72 -0.58 -1.60 4.33
C VAL A 72 0.49 -0.87 3.51
N SER A 73 1.13 -1.54 2.56
CA SER A 73 2.22 -0.98 1.74
C SER A 73 1.75 0.16 0.83
N LEU A 74 0.63 -0.02 0.13
CA LEU A 74 0.09 0.99 -0.78
C LEU A 74 -0.37 2.25 -0.05
N VAL A 75 -1.03 2.08 1.11
CA VAL A 75 -1.43 3.23 1.93
C VAL A 75 -0.20 3.93 2.50
N SER A 76 0.81 3.18 2.95
CA SER A 76 2.09 3.73 3.42
C SER A 76 2.79 4.56 2.33
N LEU A 77 2.89 4.03 1.10
CA LEU A 77 3.42 4.75 -0.06
C LEU A 77 2.66 6.06 -0.30
N ASN A 78 1.33 5.99 -0.38
CA ASN A 78 0.52 7.14 -0.75
C ASN A 78 0.52 8.23 0.33
N VAL A 79 0.28 7.87 1.60
CA VAL A 79 0.22 8.86 2.69
C VAL A 79 1.63 9.35 3.05
N GLY A 80 2.64 8.48 3.04
CA GLY A 80 4.04 8.85 3.27
C GLY A 80 4.56 9.84 2.22
N LEU A 81 4.28 9.60 0.94
CA LEU A 81 4.62 10.55 -0.13
C LEU A 81 3.75 11.81 -0.10
N GLY A 82 2.48 11.71 0.29
CA GLY A 82 1.59 12.87 0.46
C GLY A 82 2.08 13.84 1.54
N ILE A 83 2.78 13.34 2.55
CA ILE A 83 3.51 14.14 3.53
C ILE A 83 4.83 14.67 2.98
N LEU A 84 5.54 13.87 2.17
CA LEU A 84 6.84 14.25 1.64
C LEU A 84 6.71 15.43 0.67
N PHE A 85 5.64 15.46 -0.12
CA PHE A 85 5.36 16.45 -1.16
C PHE A 85 3.97 17.11 -1.00
N PRO A 86 3.66 17.77 0.13
CA PRO A 86 2.34 18.32 0.35
C PRO A 86 2.17 19.63 -0.42
N ASN A 87 0.95 19.88 -0.92
CA ASN A 87 0.55 21.14 -1.52
C ASN A 87 -0.73 21.64 -0.86
N PHE A 88 -0.59 22.49 0.15
CA PHE A 88 -1.72 23.05 0.92
C PHE A 88 -2.39 24.27 0.27
N GLU A 89 -1.80 24.80 -0.81
CA GLU A 89 -2.36 25.95 -1.54
C GLU A 89 -3.44 25.51 -2.53
N GLU A 90 -3.29 24.32 -3.10
CA GLU A 90 -4.26 23.75 -4.02
C GLU A 90 -5.40 23.05 -3.28
N LEU A 91 -6.63 23.47 -3.54
CA LEU A 91 -7.84 22.89 -2.93
C LEU A 91 -8.49 21.83 -3.83
N ASN A 92 -8.16 21.81 -5.12
CA ASN A 92 -8.71 20.82 -6.04
C ASN A 92 -7.97 19.47 -5.89
N PRO A 93 -8.63 18.42 -5.38
CA PRO A 93 -7.99 17.11 -5.17
C PRO A 93 -7.45 16.50 -6.47
N MET A 94 -8.09 16.78 -7.61
CA MET A 94 -7.63 16.28 -8.91
C MET A 94 -6.33 16.94 -9.34
N ARG A 95 -6.15 18.23 -9.04
CA ARG A 95 -4.92 18.96 -9.36
C ARG A 95 -3.77 18.53 -8.45
N ILE A 96 -4.07 18.24 -7.18
CA ILE A 96 -3.09 17.64 -6.24
C ILE A 96 -2.69 16.24 -6.70
N ALA A 97 -3.65 15.40 -7.08
CA ALA A 97 -3.41 14.03 -7.55
C ALA A 97 -2.52 13.99 -8.80
N SER A 98 -2.68 14.96 -9.70
CA SER A 98 -1.89 15.09 -10.92
C SER A 98 -0.60 15.92 -10.75
N SER A 99 -0.25 16.31 -9.52
CA SER A 99 1.01 17.00 -9.24
C SER A 99 2.23 16.09 -9.44
N GLY A 100 3.44 16.67 -9.47
CA GLY A 100 4.68 15.89 -9.55
C GLY A 100 4.80 14.79 -8.49
N GLY A 101 4.49 15.10 -7.23
CA GLY A 101 4.51 14.10 -6.15
C GLY A 101 3.39 13.05 -6.29
N GLY A 102 2.23 13.45 -6.81
CA GLY A 102 1.13 12.53 -7.11
C GLY A 102 1.46 11.54 -8.22
N MET A 103 2.13 12.01 -9.28
CA MET A 103 2.66 11.14 -10.34
C MET A 103 3.72 10.16 -9.82
N ILE A 104 4.65 10.61 -8.98
CA ILE A 104 5.64 9.72 -8.34
C ILE A 104 4.93 8.65 -7.50
N ALA A 105 3.94 9.04 -6.69
CA ALA A 105 3.18 8.11 -5.87
C ALA A 105 2.41 7.08 -6.72
N ALA A 106 1.82 7.50 -7.84
CA ALA A 106 1.13 6.63 -8.77
C ALA A 106 2.09 5.64 -9.44
N LEU A 107 3.22 6.11 -9.96
CA LEU A 107 4.23 5.27 -10.61
C LEU A 107 4.84 4.25 -9.64
N LEU A 108 5.18 4.67 -8.42
CA LEU A 108 5.70 3.76 -7.39
C LEU A 108 4.64 2.74 -6.95
N SER A 109 3.37 3.15 -6.82
CA SER A 109 2.28 2.23 -6.51
C SER A 109 2.10 1.20 -7.63
N LEU A 110 2.14 1.63 -8.90
CA LEU A 110 2.02 0.75 -10.06
C LEU A 110 3.20 -0.24 -10.13
N ALA A 111 4.43 0.25 -9.98
CA ALA A 111 5.63 -0.58 -9.96
C ALA A 111 5.58 -1.61 -8.83
N TYR A 112 5.18 -1.18 -7.63
CA TYR A 112 5.00 -2.07 -6.48
C TYR A 112 3.97 -3.17 -6.74
N VAL A 113 2.79 -2.82 -7.27
CA VAL A 113 1.75 -3.81 -7.61
C VAL A 113 2.26 -4.77 -8.68
N GLY A 114 2.90 -4.27 -9.74
CA GLY A 114 3.47 -5.11 -10.79
C GLY A 114 4.51 -6.11 -10.25
N LEU A 115 5.41 -5.67 -9.38
CA LEU A 115 6.39 -6.55 -8.74
C LEU A 115 5.71 -7.58 -7.84
N MET A 116 4.74 -7.19 -7.02
CA MET A 116 3.98 -8.11 -6.17
C MET A 116 3.26 -9.18 -7.00
N VAL A 117 2.62 -8.79 -8.11
CA VAL A 117 1.94 -9.72 -9.01
C VAL A 117 2.93 -10.72 -9.61
N VAL A 118 4.09 -10.27 -10.10
CA VAL A 118 5.13 -11.16 -10.65
C VAL A 118 5.63 -12.15 -9.60
N ILE A 119 5.87 -11.69 -8.38
CA ILE A 119 6.36 -12.55 -7.29
C ILE A 119 5.31 -13.60 -6.90
N VAL A 120 4.02 -13.22 -6.82
CA VAL A 120 2.92 -14.14 -6.44
C VAL A 120 2.51 -15.06 -7.58
N ALA A 121 2.70 -14.65 -8.84
CA ALA A 121 2.34 -15.45 -10.00
C ALA A 121 3.12 -16.78 -10.04
N LEU A 122 4.40 -16.77 -9.68
CA LEU A 122 5.26 -17.95 -9.71
C LEU A 122 4.77 -19.08 -8.77
N PRO A 123 4.61 -18.86 -7.44
CA PRO A 123 4.14 -19.91 -6.54
C PRO A 123 2.71 -20.36 -6.85
N THR A 124 1.85 -19.44 -7.28
CA THR A 124 0.46 -19.76 -7.67
C THR A 124 0.45 -20.68 -8.90
N TYR A 125 1.19 -20.33 -9.95
CA TYR A 125 1.31 -21.14 -11.16
C TYR A 125 1.86 -22.54 -10.86
N ARG A 126 2.93 -22.63 -10.07
CA ARG A 126 3.55 -23.90 -9.68
C ARG A 126 2.60 -24.77 -8.86
N TYR A 127 1.90 -24.19 -7.89
CA TYR A 127 0.91 -24.91 -7.09
C TYR A 127 -0.22 -25.47 -7.97
N THR A 128 -0.76 -24.67 -8.90
CA THR A 128 -1.78 -25.15 -9.83
C THR A 128 -1.24 -26.21 -10.78
N SER A 129 0.00 -26.08 -11.28
CA SER A 129 0.63 -27.06 -12.17
C SER A 129 0.90 -28.40 -11.48
N ASN A 130 1.28 -28.38 -10.20
CA ASN A 130 1.45 -29.61 -9.41
C ASN A 130 0.12 -30.34 -9.23
N LEU A 131 -0.97 -29.61 -8.93
CA LEU A 131 -2.30 -30.19 -8.79
C LEU A 131 -2.87 -30.71 -10.12
N ALA A 132 -2.63 -30.02 -11.22
CA ALA A 132 -3.21 -30.35 -12.53
C ALA A 132 -2.41 -31.41 -13.31
N PHE A 133 -1.08 -31.36 -13.25
CA PHE A 133 -0.18 -32.16 -14.10
C PHE A 133 0.82 -33.00 -13.31
N GLY A 134 0.85 -32.91 -11.97
CA GLY A 134 1.79 -33.68 -11.14
C GLY A 134 3.24 -33.24 -11.27
N GLU A 135 3.50 -32.02 -11.76
CA GLU A 135 4.87 -31.51 -11.92
C GLU A 135 5.61 -31.39 -10.58
N ALA A 136 6.92 -31.64 -10.60
CA ALA A 136 7.76 -31.54 -9.42
C ALA A 136 7.72 -30.12 -8.82
N TYR A 137 7.46 -30.06 -7.52
CA TYR A 137 7.32 -28.84 -6.75
C TYR A 137 8.60 -28.60 -5.94
N SER A 138 9.25 -27.46 -6.13
CA SER A 138 10.47 -27.11 -5.40
C SER A 138 10.15 -26.14 -4.27
N ASP A 139 10.23 -26.62 -3.02
CA ASP A 139 10.01 -25.83 -1.80
C ASP A 139 10.88 -24.56 -1.76
N TRP A 140 12.05 -24.60 -2.41
CA TRP A 140 12.97 -23.47 -2.51
C TRP A 140 12.39 -22.29 -3.31
N GLU A 141 11.64 -22.55 -4.37
CA GLU A 141 11.04 -21.48 -5.20
C GLU A 141 9.97 -20.70 -4.40
N ILE A 142 9.16 -21.39 -3.59
CA ILE A 142 8.16 -20.75 -2.72
C ILE A 142 8.83 -19.98 -1.61
N PHE A 143 9.87 -20.55 -0.99
CA PHE A 143 10.63 -19.84 0.03
C PHE A 143 11.17 -18.51 -0.51
N LEU A 144 11.75 -18.51 -1.72
CA LEU A 144 12.23 -17.30 -2.39
C LEU A 144 11.10 -16.31 -2.71
N ALA A 145 9.94 -16.79 -3.18
CA ALA A 145 8.79 -15.93 -3.45
C ALA A 145 8.24 -15.28 -2.17
N VAL A 146 8.11 -16.05 -1.08
CA VAL A 146 7.66 -15.54 0.22
C VAL A 146 8.68 -14.56 0.81
N ALA A 147 9.98 -14.88 0.76
CA ALA A 147 11.02 -13.99 1.23
C ALA A 147 11.03 -12.66 0.46
N SER A 148 10.93 -12.72 -0.88
CA SER A 148 10.88 -11.52 -1.71
C SER A 148 9.60 -10.70 -1.50
N MET A 149 8.44 -11.33 -1.30
CA MET A 149 7.20 -10.63 -0.88
C MET A 149 7.40 -9.88 0.43
N ILE A 150 7.97 -10.53 1.46
CA ILE A 150 8.17 -9.92 2.77
C ILE A 150 9.10 -8.71 2.64
N VAL A 151 10.23 -8.87 1.95
CA VAL A 151 11.20 -7.78 1.75
C VAL A 151 10.56 -6.62 0.99
N LEU A 152 9.84 -6.89 -0.10
CA LEU A 152 9.21 -5.86 -0.91
C LEU A 152 8.15 -5.08 -0.11
N ASN A 153 7.30 -5.78 0.65
CA ASN A 153 6.32 -5.15 1.53
C ASN A 153 6.96 -4.32 2.64
N LEU A 154 8.00 -4.86 3.27
CA LEU A 154 8.74 -4.16 4.32
C LEU A 154 9.33 -2.85 3.78
N VAL A 155 9.97 -2.90 2.61
CA VAL A 155 10.55 -1.72 1.97
C VAL A 155 9.46 -0.71 1.59
N ALA A 156 8.41 -1.15 0.90
CA ALA A 156 7.30 -0.31 0.46
C ALA A 156 6.49 0.29 1.62
N THR A 157 6.48 -0.36 2.78
CA THR A 157 5.85 0.16 4.00
C THR A 157 6.79 1.10 4.75
N VAL A 158 7.97 0.61 5.13
CA VAL A 158 8.84 1.30 6.09
C VAL A 158 9.51 2.54 5.50
N VAL A 159 9.93 2.49 4.22
CA VAL A 159 10.65 3.62 3.61
C VAL A 159 9.78 4.86 3.49
N PRO A 160 8.56 4.82 2.91
CA PRO A 160 7.71 6.00 2.80
C PRO A 160 7.26 6.53 4.17
N LEU A 161 6.98 5.65 5.13
CA LEU A 161 6.62 6.03 6.49
C LEU A 161 7.74 6.80 7.17
N LYS A 162 8.97 6.27 7.14
CA LYS A 162 10.13 6.93 7.76
C LYS A 162 10.46 8.25 7.08
N LEU A 163 10.40 8.30 5.76
CA LEU A 163 10.67 9.54 5.00
C LEU A 163 9.61 10.61 5.27
N GLY A 164 8.33 10.25 5.27
CA GLY A 164 7.23 11.16 5.58
C GLY A 164 7.31 11.71 7.00
N LEU A 165 7.40 10.84 8.01
CA LEU A 165 7.43 11.25 9.41
C LEU A 165 8.68 12.07 9.76
N LYS A 166 9.85 11.75 9.18
CA LYS A 166 11.07 12.55 9.37
C LYS A 166 10.94 13.96 8.78
N ASN A 167 10.24 14.11 7.66
CA ASN A 167 10.08 15.41 7.00
C ASN A 167 9.15 16.34 7.80
N ILE A 168 8.11 15.79 8.43
CA ILE A 168 7.21 16.55 9.31
C ILE A 168 7.99 17.19 10.47
N GLY A 169 8.87 16.44 11.13
CA GLY A 169 9.62 16.94 12.29
C GLY A 169 10.69 18.00 11.97
N ARG A 170 10.97 18.26 10.69
CA ARG A 170 11.99 19.22 10.23
C ARG A 170 11.41 20.47 9.59
N ARG A 171 10.10 20.50 9.31
CA ARG A 171 9.45 21.67 8.74
C ARG A 171 9.10 22.60 9.90
N GLU A 172 9.87 23.68 10.00
CA GLU A 172 9.39 24.92 10.60
C GLU A 172 8.26 25.39 9.68
N PHE A 173 7.02 25.21 10.14
CA PHE A 173 5.88 25.88 9.52
C PHE A 173 5.94 27.33 9.96
#